data_AF-A0A2B7ZYU4-F1
#
_entry.id   AF-A0A2B7ZYU4-F1
#
_cell.length_a   1.000
_cell.length_b   1.000
_cell.length_c   1.000
_cell.angle_alpha   90.00
_cell.angle_beta   90.00
_cell.angle_gamma   90.00
#
_symmetry.space_group_name_H-M   'P 1'
#
loop_
_entity.id
_entity.type
_entity.pdbx_description
1 polymer ?
#
loop_
_entity_poly.entity_id
_entity_poly.type
_entity_poly.pdbx_seq_one_letter_code
_entity_poly.pdbx_strand_id
1 'polypeptide(L)'
;MATKNNYPAAFEEHLTRCYGKRGTKKRTEFEITAQSFLIGEVIKEERRLAKLTQEQLAEKTGVKKSFISKIENGKNDIQLSTLYRLLEAGLGKKVDFTIRQHRWLGSRGVGNDERDCFAFHFSVFSIQRPSLRMRSIRCSAALELRRFFFTASLPL
;
A
#
# COMPACT_ATOMS: atom_id res chain seq x y z
N MET A 1 13.95 -39.58 -6.26
CA MET A 1 12.74 -39.01 -6.91
C MET A 1 12.43 -37.68 -6.23
N ALA A 2 12.60 -36.56 -6.93
CA ALA A 2 12.32 -35.25 -6.36
C ALA A 2 10.81 -35.06 -6.23
N THR A 3 10.30 -34.97 -5.01
CA THR A 3 8.91 -34.59 -4.75
C THR A 3 8.73 -33.14 -5.17
N LYS A 4 8.03 -32.89 -6.28
CA LYS A 4 7.58 -31.55 -6.65
C LYS A 4 6.56 -31.12 -5.60
N ASN A 5 7.00 -30.34 -4.61
CA ASN A 5 6.12 -29.82 -3.56
C ASN A 5 5.10 -28.84 -4.16
N ASN A 6 3.96 -29.38 -4.59
CA ASN A 6 2.83 -28.65 -5.16
C ASN A 6 1.97 -27.97 -4.07
N TYR A 7 2.64 -27.43 -3.04
CA TYR A 7 2.02 -26.83 -1.86
C TYR A 7 1.09 -25.64 -2.18
N PRO A 8 1.43 -24.70 -3.10
CA PRO A 8 0.55 -23.57 -3.35
C PRO A 8 -0.76 -23.98 -4.03
N ALA A 9 -0.73 -24.94 -4.96
CA ALA A 9 -1.94 -25.40 -5.65
C ALA A 9 -2.89 -26.18 -4.71
N ALA A 10 -2.34 -27.05 -3.87
CA ALA A 10 -3.12 -27.82 -2.88
C ALA A 10 -3.78 -26.91 -1.84
N PHE A 11 -3.10 -25.83 -1.43
CA PHE A 11 -3.65 -24.87 -0.47
C PHE A 11 -4.77 -24.03 -1.09
N GLU A 12 -4.60 -23.51 -2.31
CA GLU A 12 -5.66 -22.77 -3.02
C GLU A 12 -6.89 -23.62 -3.29
N GLU A 13 -6.72 -24.91 -3.58
CA GLU A 13 -7.85 -25.84 -3.73
C GLU A 13 -8.61 -26.02 -2.40
N HIS A 14 -7.90 -26.22 -1.29
CA HIS A 14 -8.51 -26.30 0.04
C HIS A 14 -9.29 -25.03 0.39
N LEU A 15 -8.70 -23.88 0.12
CA LEU A 15 -9.29 -22.57 0.34
C LEU A 15 -10.56 -22.37 -0.51
N THR A 16 -10.51 -22.77 -1.77
CA THR A 16 -11.65 -22.73 -2.69
C THR A 16 -12.78 -23.63 -2.20
N ARG A 17 -12.45 -24.83 -1.72
CA ARG A 17 -13.41 -25.79 -1.17
C ARG A 17 -14.11 -25.27 0.09
N CYS A 18 -13.39 -24.62 1.00
CA CYS A 18 -13.95 -24.17 2.29
C CYS A 18 -14.65 -22.80 2.20
N TYR A 19 -14.09 -21.86 1.45
CA TYR A 19 -14.49 -20.44 1.46
C TYR A 19 -15.01 -19.93 0.11
N GLY A 20 -14.92 -20.74 -0.95
CA GLY A 20 -15.32 -20.37 -2.30
C GLY A 20 -14.18 -19.74 -3.09
N LYS A 21 -14.46 -19.45 -4.36
CA LYS A 21 -13.50 -18.82 -5.28
C LYS A 21 -13.14 -17.39 -4.83
N ARG A 22 -11.97 -16.91 -5.24
CA ARG A 22 -11.55 -15.52 -5.08
C ARG A 22 -12.60 -14.56 -5.67
N GLY A 23 -12.83 -13.44 -5.00
CA GLY A 23 -13.87 -12.46 -5.37
C GLY A 23 -15.27 -12.73 -4.82
N THR A 24 -15.51 -13.89 -4.20
CA THR A 24 -16.78 -14.12 -3.47
C THR A 24 -16.76 -13.39 -2.12
N LYS A 25 -17.93 -12.90 -1.64
CA LYS A 25 -18.03 -12.18 -0.36
C LYS A 25 -17.44 -12.97 0.82
N LYS A 26 -17.81 -14.26 0.93
CA LYS A 26 -17.32 -15.17 1.97
C LYS A 26 -15.79 -15.29 1.94
N ARG A 27 -15.20 -15.33 0.74
CA ARG A 27 -13.75 -15.41 0.57
C ARG A 27 -13.07 -14.11 0.98
N THR A 28 -13.61 -12.96 0.57
CA THR A 28 -13.10 -11.64 0.94
C THR A 28 -13.14 -11.41 2.44
N GLU A 29 -14.24 -11.75 3.11
CA GLU A 29 -14.36 -11.64 4.57
C GLU A 29 -13.34 -12.52 5.31
N PHE A 30 -13.13 -13.74 4.82
CA PHE A 30 -12.09 -14.64 5.34
C PHE A 30 -10.69 -14.04 5.19
N GLU A 31 -10.37 -13.50 4.01
CA GLU A 31 -9.07 -12.88 3.73
C GLU A 31 -8.81 -11.64 4.60
N ILE A 32 -9.82 -10.78 4.77
CA ILE A 32 -9.75 -9.62 5.68
C ILE A 32 -9.47 -10.08 7.11
N THR A 33 -10.24 -11.06 7.60
CA THR A 33 -10.08 -11.59 8.97
C THR A 33 -8.69 -12.22 9.17
N ALA A 34 -8.21 -12.98 8.18
CA ALA A 34 -6.90 -13.60 8.21
C ALA A 34 -5.78 -12.54 8.24
N GLN A 35 -5.93 -11.45 7.48
CA GLN A 35 -4.99 -10.32 7.51
C GLN A 35 -5.00 -9.60 8.87
N SER A 36 -6.17 -9.34 9.46
CA SER A 36 -6.28 -8.76 10.81
C SER A 36 -5.58 -9.64 11.86
N PHE A 37 -5.77 -10.96 11.79
CA PHE A 37 -5.09 -11.91 12.68
C PHE A 37 -3.56 -11.86 12.52
N LEU A 38 -3.06 -11.85 11.28
CA LEU A 38 -1.64 -11.79 10.99
C LEU A 38 -0.99 -10.53 11.59
N ILE A 39 -1.65 -9.38 11.47
CA ILE A 39 -1.17 -8.12 12.06
C ILE A 39 -1.05 -8.25 13.59
N GLY A 40 -2.04 -8.88 14.24
CA GLY A 40 -2.02 -9.13 15.68
C GLY A 40 -0.82 -9.98 16.12
N GLU A 41 -0.52 -11.06 15.41
CA GLU A 41 0.65 -11.90 15.69
C GLU A 41 1.97 -11.17 15.43
N VAL A 42 2.06 -10.36 14.36
CA VAL A 42 3.26 -9.53 14.11
C VAL A 42 3.53 -8.56 15.26
N ILE A 43 2.49 -7.86 15.75
CA ILE A 43 2.63 -6.94 16.90
C ILE A 43 3.12 -7.70 18.14
N LYS A 44 2.56 -8.88 18.41
CA LYS A 44 2.91 -9.72 19.56
C LYS A 44 4.35 -10.22 19.49
N GLU A 45 4.81 -10.64 18.32
CA GLU A 45 6.20 -11.07 18.12
C GLU A 45 7.17 -9.90 18.27
N GLU A 46 6.90 -8.75 17.65
CA GLU A 46 7.74 -7.56 17.82
C GLU A 46 7.77 -7.06 19.27
N ARG A 47 6.65 -7.16 19.99
CA ARG A 47 6.61 -6.87 21.43
C ARG A 47 7.51 -7.79 22.23
N ARG A 48 7.51 -9.09 21.91
CA ARG A 48 8.39 -10.09 22.55
C ARG A 48 9.86 -9.81 22.25
N LEU A 49 10.19 -9.46 21.01
CA LEU A 49 11.54 -9.06 20.61
C LEU A 49 12.00 -7.80 21.36
N ALA A 50 11.11 -6.83 21.56
CA ALA A 50 11.36 -5.64 22.37
C ALA A 50 11.38 -5.89 23.89
N LYS A 51 11.10 -7.14 24.34
CA LYS A 51 11.03 -7.55 25.74
C LYS A 51 10.05 -6.72 26.58
N LEU A 52 8.93 -6.31 25.99
CA LEU A 52 7.89 -5.53 26.66
C LEU A 52 6.71 -6.41 27.09
N THR A 53 6.13 -6.11 28.26
CA THR A 53 4.82 -6.66 28.64
C THR A 53 3.69 -5.93 27.90
N GLN A 54 2.48 -6.50 27.91
CA GLN A 54 1.31 -5.84 27.32
C GLN A 54 0.97 -4.53 28.05
N GLU A 55 1.18 -4.49 29.37
CA GLU A 55 1.02 -3.32 30.22
C GLU A 55 2.02 -2.22 29.88
N GLN A 56 3.30 -2.59 29.71
CA GLN A 56 4.35 -1.62 29.35
C GLN A 56 4.11 -1.04 27.95
N LEU A 57 3.67 -1.86 26.99
CA LEU A 57 3.32 -1.37 25.66
C LEU A 57 2.09 -0.46 25.72
N ALA A 58 1.09 -0.79 26.53
CA ALA A 58 -0.09 0.02 26.78
C ALA A 58 0.27 1.41 27.34
N GLU A 59 1.14 1.44 28.35
CA GLU A 59 1.61 2.66 28.98
C GLU A 59 2.38 3.55 27.99
N LYS A 60 3.33 2.98 27.24
CA LYS A 60 4.09 3.71 26.22
C LYS A 60 3.22 4.31 25.13
N THR A 61 2.20 3.57 24.69
CA THR A 61 1.40 3.94 23.52
C THR A 61 0.15 4.72 23.90
N GLY A 62 -0.23 4.77 25.18
CA GLY A 62 -1.47 5.36 25.66
C GLY A 62 -2.72 4.60 25.21
N VAL A 63 -2.59 3.30 24.96
CA VAL A 63 -3.67 2.40 24.53
C VAL A 63 -4.02 1.47 25.69
N LYS A 64 -5.30 1.10 25.84
CA LYS A 64 -5.71 0.20 26.93
C LYS A 64 -5.08 -1.20 26.75
N LYS A 65 -4.52 -1.78 27.82
CA LYS A 65 -4.00 -3.17 27.85
C LYS A 65 -5.01 -4.17 27.29
N SER A 66 -6.28 -4.05 27.68
CA SER A 66 -7.35 -4.94 27.20
C SER A 66 -7.55 -4.86 25.69
N PHE A 67 -7.28 -3.71 25.07
CA PHE A 67 -7.36 -3.54 23.63
C PHE A 67 -6.17 -4.22 22.93
N ILE A 68 -4.95 -4.04 23.45
CA ILE A 68 -3.74 -4.75 22.96
C ILE A 68 -3.94 -6.26 23.02
N SER A 69 -4.41 -6.78 24.16
CA SER A 69 -4.70 -8.20 24.32
C SER A 69 -5.72 -8.73 23.30
N LYS A 70 -6.76 -7.96 22.99
CA LYS A 70 -7.76 -8.37 21.98
C LYS A 70 -7.18 -8.40 20.57
N ILE A 71 -6.34 -7.42 20.21
CA ILE A 71 -5.66 -7.37 18.91
C ILE A 71 -4.68 -8.54 18.77
N GLU A 72 -3.83 -8.77 19.76
CA GLU A 72 -2.85 -9.87 19.75
C GLU A 72 -3.49 -11.26 19.69
N ASN A 73 -4.78 -11.37 20.04
CA ASN A 73 -5.56 -12.62 19.94
C ASN A 73 -6.50 -12.65 18.72
N GLY A 74 -6.45 -11.66 17.83
CA GLY A 74 -7.31 -11.57 16.64
C GLY A 74 -8.80 -11.39 16.93
N LYS A 75 -9.16 -10.87 18.11
CA LYS A 75 -10.55 -10.70 18.55
C LYS A 75 -11.15 -9.33 18.22
N ASN A 76 -10.32 -8.38 17.78
CA ASN A 76 -10.72 -7.02 17.43
C ASN A 76 -9.91 -6.55 16.24
N ASP A 77 -10.56 -5.83 15.34
CA ASP A 77 -9.88 -5.05 14.31
C ASP A 77 -9.14 -3.85 14.91
N ILE A 78 -8.14 -3.38 14.19
CA ILE A 78 -7.31 -2.25 14.58
C ILE A 78 -7.50 -1.08 13.61
N GLN A 79 -7.71 0.12 14.17
CA GLN A 79 -7.66 1.35 13.39
C GLN A 79 -6.22 1.67 12.99
N LEU A 80 -6.02 2.15 11.76
CA LEU A 80 -4.69 2.51 11.25
C LEU A 80 -3.94 3.47 12.17
N SER A 81 -4.62 4.50 12.71
CA SER A 81 -4.04 5.44 13.67
C SER A 81 -3.45 4.74 14.91
N THR A 82 -4.15 3.74 15.43
CA THR A 82 -3.69 2.95 16.58
C THR A 82 -2.55 2.01 16.19
N LEU A 83 -2.57 1.45 14.98
CA LEU A 83 -1.47 0.64 14.46
C LEU A 83 -0.16 1.44 14.39
N TYR A 84 -0.20 2.67 13.86
CA TYR A 84 0.95 3.57 13.86
C TYR A 84 1.45 3.89 15.27
N ARG A 85 0.54 4.18 16.22
CA ARG A 85 0.94 4.41 17.63
C ARG A 85 1.63 3.19 18.24
N LEU A 86 1.12 1.99 18.01
CA LEU A 86 1.71 0.76 18.54
C LEU A 86 3.08 0.47 17.93
N LEU A 87 3.22 0.60 16.60
CA LEU A 87 4.44 0.26 15.89
C LEU A 87 5.51 1.35 16.01
N GLU A 88 5.19 2.61 15.70
CA GLU A 88 6.17 3.70 15.67
C GLU A 88 6.51 4.19 17.08
N ALA A 89 5.51 4.59 17.87
CA ALA A 89 5.74 5.14 19.20
C ALA A 89 6.00 4.06 20.27
N GLY A 90 5.36 2.89 20.14
CA GLY A 90 5.50 1.79 21.10
C GLY A 90 6.74 0.93 20.88
N LEU A 91 6.93 0.48 19.63
CA LEU A 91 7.93 -0.52 19.26
C LEU A 91 9.11 0.05 18.46
N GLY A 92 9.07 1.32 18.07
CA GLY A 92 10.13 1.97 17.29
C GLY A 92 10.29 1.43 15.87
N LYS A 93 9.21 0.89 15.29
CA LYS A 93 9.17 0.31 13.94
C LYS A 93 8.53 1.28 12.96
N LYS A 94 9.01 1.32 11.72
CA LYS A 94 8.38 2.10 10.65
C LYS A 94 7.39 1.23 9.86
N VAL A 95 6.30 1.85 9.42
CA VAL A 95 5.26 1.18 8.65
C VAL A 95 5.19 1.80 7.25
N ASP A 96 5.39 0.99 6.23
CA ASP A 96 5.26 1.39 4.83
C ASP A 96 4.10 0.63 4.18
N PHE A 97 3.19 1.36 3.54
CA PHE A 97 2.10 0.77 2.77
C PHE A 97 2.38 0.90 1.28
N THR A 98 2.45 -0.24 0.59
CA THR A 98 2.50 -0.28 -0.86
C THR A 98 1.15 -0.68 -1.40
N ILE A 99 0.43 0.29 -1.97
CA ILE A 99 -0.80 0.02 -2.70
C ILE A 99 -0.42 -0.43 -4.10
N ARG A 100 -0.71 -1.69 -4.42
CA ARG A 100 -0.54 -2.21 -5.78
C ARG A 100 -1.84 -1.97 -6.53
N GLN A 101 -1.81 -1.10 -7.53
CA GLN A 101 -2.93 -0.95 -8.43
C GLN A 101 -2.93 -2.11 -9.42
N HIS A 102 -3.87 -3.03 -9.27
CA HIS A 102 -4.20 -3.95 -10.35
C HIS A 102 -4.96 -3.11 -11.39
N ARG A 103 -4.29 -2.73 -12.48
CA ARG A 103 -4.90 -1.99 -13.58
C ARG A 103 -6.01 -2.86 -14.17
N TRP A 104 -7.26 -2.55 -13.84
CA TRP A 104 -8.43 -3.08 -14.53
C TRP A 104 -8.45 -2.45 -15.92
N LEU A 105 -7.88 -3.14 -16.92
CA LEU A 105 -8.04 -2.77 -18.32
C LEU A 105 -9.49 -3.08 -18.68
N GLY A 106 -10.35 -2.08 -18.55
CA GLY A 106 -11.78 -2.25 -18.76
C GLY A 106 -12.10 -2.78 -20.15
N SER A 107 -12.88 -3.86 -20.18
CA SER A 107 -13.95 -4.01 -21.17
C SER A 107 -15.22 -4.33 -20.40
N ARG A 108 -16.28 -3.57 -20.67
CA ARG A 108 -17.63 -3.87 -20.16
C ARG A 108 -18.00 -5.27 -20.62
N GLY A 109 -17.96 -6.24 -19.72
CA GLY A 109 -18.32 -7.62 -19.99
C GLY A 109 -18.36 -8.41 -18.69
N VAL A 110 -19.55 -8.87 -18.33
CA VAL A 110 -19.80 -9.81 -17.23
C VAL A 110 -19.08 -11.13 -17.55
N GLY A 111 -18.23 -11.63 -16.66
CA GLY A 111 -17.69 -13.00 -16.79
C GLY A 111 -16.49 -13.28 -15.90
N ASN A 112 -16.64 -14.28 -15.03
CA ASN A 112 -15.58 -14.86 -14.20
C ASN A 112 -14.59 -15.66 -15.06
N ASP A 113 -13.34 -15.22 -15.23
CA ASP A 113 -12.19 -16.13 -15.38
C ASP A 113 -10.85 -15.37 -15.30
N GLU A 114 -9.99 -15.77 -14.36
CA GLU A 114 -8.65 -15.19 -14.08
C GLU A 114 -7.59 -15.71 -15.06
N ARG A 115 -7.74 -15.44 -16.37
CA ARG A 115 -6.66 -15.65 -17.35
C ARG A 115 -6.57 -14.55 -18.38
N ASP A 116 -6.43 -13.30 -17.93
CA ASP A 116 -5.97 -12.21 -18.80
C ASP A 116 -4.48 -11.92 -18.59
N CYS A 117 -3.71 -12.74 -19.29
CA CYS A 117 -2.51 -12.41 -20.06
C CYS A 117 -1.53 -11.37 -19.49
N PHE A 118 -0.45 -11.88 -18.88
CA PHE A 118 0.86 -11.25 -18.92
C PHE A 118 1.24 -10.86 -20.35
N ALA A 119 1.22 -9.57 -20.66
CA ALA A 119 2.13 -8.92 -21.59
C ALA A 119 1.93 -7.41 -21.42
N PHE A 120 2.95 -6.68 -20.97
CA PHE A 120 3.43 -5.54 -21.76
C PHE A 120 4.83 -5.14 -21.31
N HIS A 121 5.60 -4.89 -22.36
CA HIS A 121 7.04 -4.86 -22.49
C HIS A 121 7.65 -3.63 -21.80
N PHE A 122 8.88 -3.80 -21.34
CA PHE A 122 9.81 -2.73 -20.97
C PHE A 122 9.84 -1.65 -22.09
N SER A 123 9.71 -0.38 -21.72
CA SER A 123 10.31 0.72 -22.47
C SER A 123 10.75 1.81 -21.51
N VAL A 124 12.07 1.92 -21.42
CA VAL A 124 12.86 2.98 -20.77
C VAL A 124 12.42 4.36 -21.27
N PHE A 125 12.26 5.32 -20.37
CA PHE A 125 12.41 6.73 -20.70
C PHE A 125 13.01 7.52 -19.52
N SER A 126 14.31 7.36 -19.36
CA SER A 126 15.17 8.42 -18.81
C SER A 126 15.40 9.44 -19.92
N ILE A 127 14.73 10.61 -19.90
CA ILE A 127 15.21 11.80 -20.64
C ILE A 127 14.99 13.07 -19.80
N GLN A 128 16.13 13.58 -19.35
CA GLN A 128 16.43 14.95 -18.92
C GLN A 128 15.93 15.99 -19.94
N ARG A 129 15.29 17.09 -19.51
CA ARG A 129 15.30 18.37 -20.29
C ARG A 129 16.76 18.87 -20.38
N PRO A 130 17.21 19.75 -21.32
CA PRO A 130 16.46 20.77 -22.09
C PRO A 130 16.95 21.03 -23.55
N SER A 131 16.24 21.87 -24.32
CA SER A 131 16.80 22.98 -25.14
C SER A 131 15.80 23.48 -26.20
N LEU A 132 15.79 24.79 -26.38
CA LEU A 132 14.94 25.57 -27.28
C LEU A 132 15.25 25.34 -28.77
N ARG A 133 14.21 25.34 -29.61
CA ARG A 133 14.32 25.87 -30.98
C ARG A 133 12.98 26.44 -31.48
N MET A 134 12.89 27.77 -31.49
CA MET A 134 11.87 28.54 -32.22
C MET A 134 12.08 28.41 -33.74
N ARG A 135 10.98 28.24 -34.49
CA ARG A 135 10.69 28.82 -35.84
C ARG A 135 9.17 28.97 -35.95
N SER A 136 8.61 30.15 -35.67
CA SER A 136 8.17 31.18 -36.64
C SER A 136 7.22 30.66 -37.73
N ILE A 137 5.95 31.09 -37.70
CA ILE A 137 5.27 31.84 -38.79
C ILE A 137 3.89 32.37 -38.30
N ARG A 138 3.85 33.72 -38.21
CA ARG A 138 2.80 34.73 -38.52
C ARG A 138 1.43 34.80 -37.81
N CYS A 139 1.22 36.00 -37.25
CA CYS A 139 0.03 36.89 -37.27
C CYS A 139 -1.30 36.33 -36.72
N SER A 140 -2.09 37.02 -35.90
CA SER A 140 -2.26 38.45 -35.68
C SER A 140 -3.05 38.64 -34.38
N ALA A 141 -2.52 39.39 -33.42
CA ALA A 141 -3.29 40.15 -32.43
C ALA A 141 -2.29 41.00 -31.66
N ALA A 142 -2.25 42.28 -32.01
CA ALA A 142 -1.41 43.30 -31.42
C ALA A 142 -1.93 43.69 -30.03
N LEU A 143 -0.99 44.19 -29.20
CA LEU A 143 -1.16 45.15 -28.09
C LEU A 143 -2.10 44.70 -26.94
N GLU A 144 -1.65 44.60 -25.70
CA GLU A 144 -0.88 45.62 -25.00
C GLU A 144 0.37 45.09 -24.29
N LEU A 145 1.45 45.85 -24.44
CA LEU A 145 2.62 45.83 -23.59
C LEU A 145 2.90 47.27 -23.14
N ARG A 146 3.58 47.33 -22.00
CA ARG A 146 4.38 48.43 -21.40
C ARG A 146 3.65 49.09 -20.24
N ARG A 147 4.30 49.23 -19.07
CA ARG A 147 5.63 49.81 -18.91
C ARG A 147 6.43 49.10 -17.80
N PHE A 148 7.68 48.68 -18.06
CA PHE A 148 8.90 49.50 -17.94
C PHE A 148 9.15 49.97 -16.48
N PHE A 149 10.06 49.35 -15.73
CA PHE A 149 11.45 49.83 -15.62
C PHE A 149 12.31 48.91 -14.73
N PHE A 150 13.59 48.96 -15.04
CA PHE A 150 14.75 48.24 -14.53
C PHE A 150 15.28 48.85 -13.22
N THR A 151 16.35 48.25 -12.67
CA THR A 151 17.17 48.65 -11.51
C THR A 151 16.63 48.23 -10.14
N ALA A 152 17.40 47.80 -9.14
CA ALA A 152 18.76 47.28 -8.99
C ALA A 152 18.90 46.90 -7.50
N SER A 153 19.96 46.16 -7.16
CA SER A 153 20.56 46.06 -5.81
C SER A 153 19.94 45.09 -4.79
N LEU A 154 20.48 43.86 -4.79
CA LEU A 154 21.16 43.28 -3.61
C LEU A 154 22.48 44.07 -3.40
N PRO A 155 23.13 44.11 -2.21
CA PRO A 155 23.49 42.87 -1.50
C PRO A 155 23.68 42.93 0.05
N LEU A 156 23.83 41.70 0.58
CA LEU A 156 24.44 41.25 1.85
C LEU A 156 23.78 41.65 3.18
#